data_AF-A0A3Q3BQ06-F1
#
_entry.id   AF-A0A3Q3BQ06-F1
#
_cell.length_a   1.000
_cell.length_b   1.000
_cell.length_c   1.000
_cell.angle_alpha   90.00
_cell.angle_beta   90.00
_cell.angle_gamma   90.00
#
_symmetry.space_group_name_H-M   'P 1'
#
loop_
_entity.id
_entity.type
_entity.pdbx_description
1 polymer ?
#
loop_
_entity_poly.entity_id
_entity_poly.type
_entity_poly.pdbx_seq_one_letter_code
_entity_poly.pdbx_strand_id
1 'polypeptide(L)'
;LYNIVGNISSRSDDGSSPQIPLLHSFVYFGQPYTQIFVNHNGHLTFQTPWSSYIPQRFPMNGTRDIIAPFWTDLNNEVNGDIYYAQFTSGNFIQQVTQDINEYFPELDFSAKWIFMATWYKVGYFSNPGQTTFQAVLTTDGQYSFVLFNYGDLVPSSRSIQAGYDTINSTEYFILPGSFSSNAAGNNSVFRHNSNVNEPGRWAFRVDHEPTGKTRNSGS
;
A
#
# COMPACT_ATOMS: atom_id res chain seq x y z
N LEU A 1 1.90 3.15 12.39
CA LEU A 1 1.48 1.78 11.97
C LEU A 1 0.29 1.38 12.83
N TYR A 2 -0.71 0.73 12.25
CA TYR A 2 -1.69 0.00 13.05
C TYR A 2 -1.05 -1.27 13.61
N ASN A 3 -1.60 -1.81 14.71
CA ASN A 3 -1.13 -3.05 15.32
C ASN A 3 -1.06 -4.19 14.29
N ILE A 4 0.05 -4.93 14.30
CA ILE A 4 0.31 -6.01 13.34
C ILE A 4 -0.46 -7.25 13.76
N VAL A 5 -1.32 -7.74 12.87
CA VAL A 5 -2.22 -8.88 13.10
C VAL A 5 -2.52 -9.57 11.77
N GLY A 6 -2.95 -10.83 11.84
CA GLY A 6 -3.48 -11.55 10.68
C GLY A 6 -2.79 -12.86 10.40
N ASN A 7 -3.14 -13.41 9.23
CA ASN A 7 -2.50 -14.59 8.68
C ASN A 7 -1.10 -14.23 8.18
N ILE A 8 -0.17 -15.16 8.30
CA ILE A 8 1.20 -15.02 7.78
C ILE A 8 1.22 -15.63 6.37
N SER A 9 1.71 -14.88 5.39
CA SER A 9 1.99 -15.42 4.04
C SER A 9 3.14 -16.43 4.10
N SER A 10 3.24 -17.31 3.11
CA SER A 10 4.36 -18.25 3.03
C SER A 10 5.71 -17.51 2.99
N ARG A 11 6.77 -18.18 3.45
CA ARG A 11 8.13 -17.68 3.25
C ARG A 11 8.60 -18.19 1.89
N SER A 12 8.85 -17.27 0.98
CA SER A 12 9.25 -17.54 -0.39
C SER A 12 9.82 -16.26 -0.97
N ASP A 13 10.98 -16.36 -1.61
CA ASP A 13 11.43 -15.34 -2.54
C ASP A 13 10.39 -15.12 -3.65
N ASP A 14 10.18 -13.87 -4.03
CA ASP A 14 9.27 -13.44 -5.11
C ASP A 14 7.82 -13.98 -5.02
N GLY A 15 7.40 -14.42 -3.83
CA GLY A 15 6.12 -15.07 -3.61
C GLY A 15 4.93 -14.11 -3.52
N SER A 16 3.78 -14.69 -3.20
CA SER A 16 2.54 -13.98 -2.91
C SER A 16 1.70 -14.80 -1.94
N SER A 17 0.77 -14.14 -1.25
CA SER A 17 -0.36 -14.84 -0.63
C SER A 17 -1.14 -15.66 -1.68
N PRO A 18 -1.90 -16.69 -1.26
CA PRO A 18 -3.00 -17.21 -2.04
C PRO A 18 -4.00 -16.10 -2.42
N GLN A 19 -4.96 -16.40 -3.30
CA GLN A 19 -6.09 -15.50 -3.55
C GLN A 19 -6.84 -15.26 -2.25
N ILE A 20 -7.05 -14.00 -1.88
CA ILE A 20 -7.82 -13.61 -0.70
C ILE A 20 -9.16 -13.05 -1.18
N PRO A 21 -10.29 -13.76 -0.96
CA PRO A 21 -11.61 -13.20 -1.18
C PRO A 21 -11.85 -12.03 -0.22
N LEU A 22 -12.35 -10.90 -0.74
CA LEU A 22 -12.69 -9.75 0.08
C LEU A 22 -14.08 -9.95 0.72
N LEU A 23 -14.19 -9.66 2.01
CA LEU A 23 -15.46 -9.72 2.75
C LEU A 23 -16.43 -8.61 2.33
N HIS A 24 -15.91 -7.56 1.72
CA HIS A 24 -16.67 -6.47 1.10
C HIS A 24 -16.02 -6.11 -0.23
N SER A 25 -16.81 -5.75 -1.25
CA SER A 25 -16.22 -5.26 -2.50
C SER A 25 -15.47 -3.94 -2.24
N PHE A 26 -14.27 -3.83 -2.80
CA PHE A 26 -13.46 -2.62 -2.76
C PHE A 26 -13.43 -1.97 -4.13
N VAL A 27 -13.95 -0.75 -4.24
CA VAL A 27 -13.95 0.01 -5.50
C VAL A 27 -12.62 0.76 -5.62
N TYR A 28 -11.85 0.46 -6.67
CA TYR A 28 -10.58 1.10 -7.01
C TYR A 28 -10.73 1.79 -8.37
N PHE A 29 -10.81 3.12 -8.36
CA PHE A 29 -11.06 4.01 -9.49
C PHE A 29 -12.22 3.54 -10.38
N GLY A 30 -13.39 3.36 -9.76
CA GLY A 30 -14.60 2.88 -10.44
C GLY A 30 -14.64 1.39 -10.76
N GLN A 31 -13.55 0.65 -10.54
CA GLN A 31 -13.51 -0.81 -10.74
C GLN A 31 -13.74 -1.55 -9.41
N PRO A 32 -14.84 -2.31 -9.27
CA PRO A 32 -15.07 -3.11 -8.07
C PRO A 32 -14.21 -4.38 -8.10
N TYR A 33 -13.50 -4.63 -7.01
CA TYR A 33 -12.76 -5.86 -6.77
C TYR A 33 -13.35 -6.68 -5.63
N THR A 34 -13.28 -8.00 -5.78
CA THR A 34 -13.77 -8.99 -4.81
C THR A 34 -12.67 -9.91 -4.31
N GLN A 35 -11.44 -9.71 -4.75
CA GLN A 35 -10.28 -10.45 -4.29
C GLN A 35 -9.02 -9.58 -4.36
N ILE A 36 -7.99 -9.99 -3.61
CA ILE A 36 -6.68 -9.33 -3.57
C ILE A 36 -5.56 -10.34 -3.35
N PHE A 37 -4.36 -9.97 -3.75
CA PHE A 37 -3.12 -10.71 -3.53
C PHE A 37 -2.10 -9.79 -2.84
N VAL A 38 -1.40 -10.33 -1.85
CA VAL A 38 -0.30 -9.65 -1.16
C VAL A 38 1.02 -10.19 -1.68
N ASN A 39 1.67 -9.45 -2.57
CA ASN A 39 2.92 -9.89 -3.20
C ASN A 39 4.11 -9.57 -2.28
N HIS A 40 5.08 -10.47 -2.23
CA HIS A 40 6.17 -10.38 -1.26
C HIS A 40 7.09 -9.17 -1.50
N ASN A 41 7.18 -8.75 -2.76
CA ASN A 41 7.89 -7.54 -3.20
C ASN A 41 7.13 -6.23 -2.93
N GLY A 42 6.35 -6.15 -1.85
CA GLY A 42 5.84 -4.88 -1.33
C GLY A 42 4.74 -4.19 -2.13
N HIS A 43 3.93 -4.97 -2.86
CA HIS A 43 2.79 -4.46 -3.61
C HIS A 43 1.58 -5.41 -3.60
N LEU A 44 0.41 -4.85 -3.88
CA LEU A 44 -0.87 -5.54 -3.95
C LEU A 44 -1.38 -5.54 -5.39
N THR A 45 -2.03 -6.63 -5.77
CA THR A 45 -2.72 -6.78 -7.07
C THR A 45 -4.09 -7.41 -6.83
N PHE A 46 -5.02 -7.21 -7.77
CA PHE A 46 -6.41 -7.67 -7.59
C PHE A 46 -6.81 -8.88 -8.45
N GLN A 47 -6.11 -9.13 -9.56
CA GLN A 47 -6.53 -10.17 -10.51
C GLN A 47 -5.71 -11.45 -10.40
N THR A 48 -4.38 -11.31 -10.35
CA THR A 48 -3.44 -12.43 -10.26
C THR A 48 -2.27 -12.03 -9.37
N PRO A 49 -1.60 -12.99 -8.72
CA PRO A 49 -0.33 -12.71 -8.05
C PRO A 49 0.69 -12.19 -9.06
N TRP A 50 1.66 -11.41 -8.58
CA TRP A 50 2.73 -10.87 -9.41
C TRP A 50 4.06 -10.89 -8.66
N SER A 51 5.00 -11.69 -9.18
CA SER A 51 6.30 -11.94 -8.58
C SER A 51 7.36 -10.88 -8.92
N SER A 52 6.99 -9.77 -9.57
CA SER A 52 7.99 -8.81 -10.04
C SER A 52 8.72 -8.14 -8.87
N TYR A 53 10.03 -8.35 -8.77
CA TYR A 53 10.92 -7.67 -7.83
C TYR A 53 11.54 -6.39 -8.39
N ILE A 54 11.50 -6.21 -9.71
CA ILE A 54 11.99 -5.00 -10.37
C ILE A 54 10.86 -3.98 -10.42
N PRO A 55 10.90 -2.90 -9.62
CA PRO A 55 9.89 -1.86 -9.72
C PRO A 55 9.97 -1.14 -11.05
N GLN A 56 8.80 -0.75 -11.56
CA GLN A 56 8.64 0.14 -12.69
C GLN A 56 8.18 1.52 -12.19
N ARG A 57 8.56 2.57 -12.90
CA ARG A 57 8.09 3.93 -12.57
C ARG A 57 6.63 4.06 -12.95
N PHE A 58 5.80 4.55 -12.03
CA PHE A 58 4.48 5.04 -12.41
C PHE A 58 4.63 6.38 -13.15
N PRO A 59 3.75 6.70 -14.13
CA PRO A 59 2.77 5.80 -14.73
C PRO A 59 3.45 4.69 -15.54
N MET A 60 3.10 3.44 -15.27
CA MET A 60 3.60 2.26 -15.96
C MET A 60 2.98 2.10 -17.35
N ASN A 61 1.79 2.66 -17.59
CA ASN A 61 0.94 2.36 -18.74
C ASN A 61 0.75 0.84 -18.91
N GLY A 62 0.58 0.15 -17.78
CA GLY A 62 0.52 -1.30 -17.70
C GLY A 62 -0.89 -1.87 -17.89
N THR A 63 -1.01 -3.19 -17.80
CA THR A 63 -2.27 -3.92 -17.97
C THR A 63 -2.89 -4.34 -16.64
N ARG A 64 -2.49 -3.74 -15.51
CA ARG A 64 -2.92 -4.14 -14.18
C ARG A 64 -3.05 -2.98 -13.22
N ASP A 65 -4.07 -3.05 -12.39
CA ASP A 65 -4.20 -2.20 -11.20
C ASP A 65 -3.26 -2.67 -10.09
N ILE A 66 -2.51 -1.73 -9.51
CA ILE A 66 -1.49 -2.00 -8.51
C ILE A 66 -1.52 -0.95 -7.40
N ILE A 67 -1.39 -1.42 -6.17
CA ILE A 67 -1.14 -0.59 -4.99
C ILE A 67 0.22 -0.99 -4.43
N ALA A 68 1.21 -0.11 -4.48
CA ALA A 68 2.58 -0.38 -4.09
C ALA A 68 2.98 0.53 -2.92
N PRO A 69 2.75 0.16 -1.65
CA PRO A 69 3.28 0.94 -0.53
C PRO A 69 4.81 1.00 -0.57
N PHE A 70 5.50 -0.06 -1.02
CA PHE A 70 6.96 -0.08 -1.08
C PHE A 70 7.44 -1.21 -2.02
N TRP A 71 7.34 -1.00 -3.33
CA TRP A 71 7.73 -2.01 -4.31
C TRP A 71 9.24 -2.00 -4.58
N THR A 72 9.88 -3.08 -4.20
CA THR A 72 11.30 -3.37 -4.43
C THR A 72 11.54 -4.87 -4.24
N ASP A 73 12.79 -5.29 -4.44
CA ASP A 73 13.23 -6.67 -4.31
C ASP A 73 13.42 -7.05 -2.83
N LEU A 74 12.38 -7.67 -2.27
CA LEU A 74 12.25 -8.09 -0.88
C LEU A 74 12.21 -9.61 -0.79
N ASN A 75 12.83 -10.16 0.24
CA ASN A 75 12.83 -11.59 0.48
C ASN A 75 12.52 -11.89 1.95
N ASN A 76 11.33 -12.43 2.19
CA ASN A 76 10.92 -12.82 3.54
C ASN A 76 11.50 -14.17 3.98
N GLU A 77 12.22 -14.94 3.14
CA GLU A 77 13.01 -16.09 3.58
C GLU A 77 14.24 -15.66 4.39
N VAL A 78 14.82 -14.49 4.08
CA VAL A 78 15.96 -13.93 4.82
C VAL A 78 15.53 -13.52 6.23
N ASN A 79 14.48 -12.71 6.34
CA ASN A 79 13.95 -12.21 7.62
C ASN A 79 12.58 -11.56 7.46
N GLY A 80 11.89 -11.42 8.59
CA GLY A 80 10.58 -10.79 8.66
C GLY A 80 9.45 -11.69 8.17
N ASP A 81 8.25 -11.18 8.33
CA ASP A 81 7.01 -11.87 7.99
C ASP A 81 6.05 -10.90 7.31
N ILE A 82 5.18 -11.44 6.46
CA ILE A 82 4.16 -10.66 5.75
C ILE A 82 2.81 -11.07 6.29
N TYR A 83 2.11 -10.13 6.92
CA TYR A 83 0.82 -10.33 7.56
C TYR A 83 -0.30 -9.75 6.70
N TYR A 84 -1.45 -10.42 6.70
CA TYR A 84 -2.67 -9.83 6.16
C TYR A 84 -3.93 -10.24 6.94
N ALA A 85 -4.86 -9.29 7.06
CA ALA A 85 -6.12 -9.48 7.78
C ALA A 85 -7.24 -8.62 7.18
N GLN A 86 -8.49 -9.03 7.46
CA GLN A 86 -9.69 -8.25 7.15
C GLN A 86 -10.52 -8.04 8.41
N PHE A 87 -11.18 -6.89 8.50
CA PHE A 87 -12.04 -6.53 9.62
C PHE A 87 -13.35 -5.95 9.13
N THR A 88 -14.44 -6.33 9.78
CA THR A 88 -15.79 -5.74 9.60
C THR A 88 -16.39 -5.28 10.94
N SER A 89 -15.68 -5.49 12.04
CA SER A 89 -16.04 -5.02 13.38
C SER A 89 -14.79 -4.90 14.27
N GLY A 90 -14.94 -4.33 15.46
CA GLY A 90 -13.88 -4.19 16.46
C GLY A 90 -13.07 -2.89 16.35
N ASN A 91 -12.01 -2.80 17.15
CA ASN A 91 -11.27 -1.55 17.37
C ASN A 91 -10.61 -0.99 16.10
N PHE A 92 -10.17 -1.84 15.18
CA PHE A 92 -9.59 -1.37 13.91
C PHE A 92 -10.59 -0.58 13.07
N ILE A 93 -11.87 -1.00 13.03
CA ILE A 93 -12.94 -0.27 12.34
C ILE A 93 -13.12 1.12 12.93
N GLN A 94 -13.16 1.22 14.26
CA GLN A 94 -13.30 2.51 14.95
C GLN A 94 -12.10 3.41 14.68
N GLN A 95 -10.89 2.88 14.80
CA GLN A 95 -9.66 3.65 14.61
C GLN A 95 -9.52 4.16 13.16
N VAL A 96 -9.68 3.30 12.15
CA VAL A 96 -9.58 3.73 10.74
C VAL A 96 -10.71 4.71 10.39
N THR A 97 -11.90 4.53 10.95
CA THR A 97 -13.01 5.49 10.76
C THR A 97 -12.65 6.87 11.32
N GLN A 98 -12.07 6.93 12.52
CA GLN A 98 -11.61 8.18 13.13
C GLN A 98 -10.52 8.83 12.28
N ASP A 99 -9.49 8.07 11.90
CA ASP A 99 -8.38 8.57 11.09
C ASP A 99 -8.88 9.13 9.73
N ILE A 100 -9.78 8.43 9.02
CA ILE A 100 -10.33 8.93 7.76
C ILE A 100 -11.16 10.20 7.95
N ASN A 101 -11.99 10.28 8.99
CA ASN A 101 -12.79 11.48 9.26
C ASN A 101 -11.93 12.67 9.71
N GLU A 102 -10.77 12.42 10.32
CA GLU A 102 -9.80 13.48 10.61
C GLU A 102 -9.18 14.03 9.32
N TYR A 103 -8.82 13.15 8.37
CA TYR A 103 -8.17 13.57 7.13
C TYR A 103 -9.14 14.11 6.07
N PHE A 104 -10.39 13.62 6.08
CA PHE A 104 -11.44 13.95 5.10
C PHE A 104 -12.77 14.28 5.81
N PRO A 105 -12.84 15.37 6.59
CA PRO A 105 -13.97 15.67 7.48
C PRO A 105 -15.30 15.96 6.77
N GLU A 106 -15.26 16.23 5.47
CA GLU A 106 -16.43 16.57 4.65
C GLU A 106 -17.26 15.35 4.19
N LEU A 107 -16.79 14.11 4.44
CA LEU A 107 -17.35 12.91 3.83
C LEU A 107 -18.28 12.09 4.74
N ASP A 108 -18.32 12.36 6.05
CA ASP A 108 -19.07 11.58 7.05
C ASP A 108 -18.85 10.05 6.90
N PHE A 109 -17.58 9.64 6.90
CA PHE A 109 -17.18 8.27 6.60
C PHE A 109 -17.43 7.32 7.78
N SER A 110 -17.85 6.09 7.49
CA SER A 110 -17.99 5.04 8.51
C SER A 110 -17.56 3.68 7.96
N ALA A 111 -16.34 3.24 8.30
CA ALA A 111 -15.76 2.04 7.72
C ALA A 111 -16.64 0.82 7.98
N LYS A 112 -17.07 0.15 6.90
CA LYS A 112 -17.72 -1.17 6.97
C LYS A 112 -16.72 -2.30 6.86
N TRP A 113 -15.57 -2.01 6.26
CA TRP A 113 -14.56 -3.01 5.96
C TRP A 113 -13.16 -2.40 5.92
N ILE A 114 -12.19 -3.18 6.40
CA ILE A 114 -10.76 -2.89 6.30
C ILE A 114 -10.04 -4.15 5.82
N PHE A 115 -9.09 -3.98 4.91
CA PHE A 115 -8.03 -4.93 4.65
C PHE A 115 -6.69 -4.31 5.01
N MET A 116 -5.83 -5.07 5.67
CA MET A 116 -4.51 -4.62 6.11
C MET A 116 -3.47 -5.63 5.66
N ALA A 117 -2.44 -5.16 4.97
CA ALA A 117 -1.25 -5.94 4.63
C ALA A 117 -0.01 -5.27 5.22
N THR A 118 0.80 -6.01 5.96
CA THR A 118 2.01 -5.51 6.62
C THR A 118 3.20 -6.37 6.24
N TRP A 119 4.23 -5.75 5.66
CA TRP A 119 5.55 -6.35 5.49
C TRP A 119 6.34 -5.97 6.73
N TYR A 120 6.45 -6.88 7.70
CA TYR A 120 7.05 -6.61 8.99
C TYR A 120 8.49 -7.10 9.03
N LYS A 121 9.43 -6.16 9.17
CA LYS A 121 10.88 -6.42 9.24
C LYS A 121 11.39 -7.30 8.09
N VAL A 122 10.80 -7.17 6.90
CA VAL A 122 11.18 -7.95 5.73
C VAL A 122 12.52 -7.44 5.18
N GLY A 123 13.40 -8.37 4.83
CA GLY A 123 14.71 -8.10 4.26
C GLY A 123 14.68 -7.77 2.77
N TYR A 124 15.77 -7.21 2.27
CA TYR A 124 16.05 -7.23 0.83
C TYR A 124 16.63 -8.59 0.44
N PHE A 125 16.48 -9.02 -0.82
CA PHE A 125 16.89 -10.35 -1.31
C PHE A 125 18.31 -10.82 -0.93
N SER A 126 19.23 -9.90 -0.69
CA SER A 126 20.62 -10.20 -0.31
C SER A 126 21.12 -9.44 0.93
N ASN A 127 20.22 -8.83 1.69
CA ASN A 127 20.58 -8.02 2.85
C ASN A 127 19.52 -8.16 3.97
N PRO A 128 19.92 -8.58 5.19
CA PRO A 128 18.99 -8.78 6.31
C PRO A 128 18.47 -7.48 6.92
N GLY A 129 18.81 -6.31 6.36
CA GLY A 129 18.27 -5.02 6.79
C GLY A 129 16.74 -5.05 6.82
N GLN A 130 16.16 -4.62 7.94
CA GLN A 130 14.74 -4.81 8.23
C GLN A 130 13.91 -3.61 7.77
N THR A 131 12.97 -3.84 6.85
CA THR A 131 12.02 -2.83 6.39
C THR A 131 10.62 -3.16 6.87
N THR A 132 9.92 -2.19 7.47
CA THR A 132 8.54 -2.33 7.94
C THR A 132 7.64 -1.28 7.29
N PHE A 133 6.58 -1.73 6.62
CA PHE A 133 5.57 -0.87 6.03
C PHE A 133 4.24 -1.61 5.91
N GLN A 134 3.16 -0.86 5.72
CA GLN A 134 1.80 -1.37 5.72
C GLN A 134 0.94 -0.65 4.69
N ALA A 135 0.09 -1.40 4.00
CA ALA A 135 -1.03 -0.87 3.24
C ALA A 135 -2.34 -1.19 3.96
N VAL A 136 -3.23 -0.20 4.06
CA VAL A 136 -4.58 -0.35 4.61
C VAL A 136 -5.59 0.09 3.57
N LEU A 137 -6.50 -0.79 3.17
CA LEU A 137 -7.62 -0.49 2.30
C LEU A 137 -8.88 -0.45 3.16
N THR A 138 -9.75 0.53 2.95
CA THR A 138 -11.03 0.61 3.67
C THR A 138 -12.15 1.17 2.82
N THR A 139 -13.38 0.78 3.12
CA THR A 139 -14.58 1.33 2.48
C THR A 139 -15.78 1.33 3.42
N ASP A 140 -16.70 2.26 3.20
CA ASP A 140 -18.04 2.30 3.77
C ASP A 140 -19.13 1.85 2.76
N GLY A 141 -18.71 1.42 1.57
CA GLY A 141 -19.55 1.06 0.43
C GLY A 141 -19.82 2.19 -0.58
N GLN A 142 -19.48 3.44 -0.24
CA GLN A 142 -19.55 4.59 -1.13
C GLN A 142 -18.14 5.15 -1.41
N TYR A 143 -17.35 5.35 -0.36
CA TYR A 143 -15.99 5.85 -0.43
C TYR A 143 -14.99 4.72 -0.20
N SER A 144 -13.87 4.77 -0.91
CA SER A 144 -12.76 3.83 -0.77
C SER A 144 -11.48 4.59 -0.49
N PHE A 145 -10.70 4.12 0.46
CA PHE A 145 -9.42 4.70 0.80
C PHE A 145 -8.30 3.67 0.80
N VAL A 146 -7.10 4.15 0.47
CA VAL A 146 -5.83 3.45 0.65
C VAL A 146 -4.96 4.30 1.56
N LEU A 147 -4.38 3.69 2.59
CA LEU A 147 -3.35 4.29 3.42
C LEU A 147 -2.04 3.52 3.28
N PHE A 148 -0.93 4.26 3.23
CA PHE A 148 0.41 3.72 3.41
C PHE A 148 0.97 4.19 4.74
N ASN A 149 1.44 3.25 5.55
CA ASN A 149 2.08 3.54 6.83
C ASN A 149 3.51 2.99 6.82
N TYR A 150 4.48 3.82 7.18
CA TYR A 150 5.89 3.47 7.18
C TYR A 150 6.44 3.35 8.61
N GLY A 151 7.03 2.19 8.91
CA GLY A 151 7.87 1.96 10.07
C GLY A 151 9.33 2.24 9.73
N ASP A 152 10.25 1.43 10.25
CA ASP A 152 11.66 1.54 9.87
C ASP A 152 11.89 1.09 8.43
N LEU A 153 12.57 1.92 7.63
CA LEU A 153 12.99 1.60 6.27
C LEU A 153 14.52 1.71 6.21
N VAL A 154 15.22 0.59 6.28
CA VAL A 154 16.70 0.60 6.22
C VAL A 154 17.21 1.14 4.88
N PRO A 155 18.38 1.80 4.83
CA PRO A 155 18.94 2.28 3.57
C PRO A 155 19.17 1.16 2.55
N SER A 156 18.96 1.48 1.27
CA SER A 156 19.16 0.55 0.16
C SER A 156 19.61 1.28 -1.10
N SER A 157 20.41 0.62 -1.93
CA SER A 157 20.75 1.07 -3.28
C SER A 157 19.76 0.58 -4.33
N ARG A 158 18.76 -0.20 -3.94
CA ARG A 158 17.73 -0.73 -4.84
C ARG A 158 16.77 0.37 -5.25
N SER A 159 16.27 0.28 -6.49
CA SER A 159 15.12 1.07 -6.90
C SER A 159 13.91 0.73 -6.03
N ILE A 160 13.16 1.74 -5.62
CA ILE A 160 11.95 1.60 -4.82
C ILE A 160 10.86 2.46 -5.45
N GLN A 161 9.71 1.86 -5.76
CA GLN A 161 8.51 2.58 -6.20
C GLN A 161 7.48 2.55 -5.08
N ALA A 162 6.94 3.71 -4.70
CA ALA A 162 5.79 3.78 -3.81
C ALA A 162 4.67 4.62 -4.44
N GLY A 163 3.42 4.20 -4.28
CA GLY A 163 2.27 4.81 -4.93
C GLY A 163 1.24 3.80 -5.37
N TYR A 164 0.46 4.18 -6.37
CA TYR A 164 -0.52 3.31 -7.01
C TYR A 164 -0.67 3.67 -8.48
N ASP A 165 -1.17 2.74 -9.28
CA ASP A 165 -1.38 2.90 -10.71
C ASP A 165 -2.57 2.03 -11.16
N THR A 166 -3.24 2.44 -12.23
CA THR A 166 -4.33 1.68 -12.84
C THR A 166 -3.93 1.12 -14.20
N ILE A 167 -4.77 0.24 -14.74
CA ILE A 167 -4.71 -0.20 -16.14
C ILE A 167 -4.63 1.03 -17.06
N ASN A 168 -3.67 1.02 -17.98
CA ASN A 168 -3.33 2.12 -18.89
C ASN A 168 -2.97 3.44 -18.18
N SER A 169 -2.72 3.41 -16.87
CA SER A 169 -2.42 4.58 -16.04
C SER A 169 -3.43 5.71 -16.21
N THR A 170 -4.72 5.36 -16.28
CA THR A 170 -5.80 6.35 -16.27
C THR A 170 -5.76 7.18 -14.99
N GLU A 171 -5.42 6.54 -13.87
CA GLU A 171 -5.21 7.16 -12.56
C GLU A 171 -3.95 6.58 -11.93
N TYR A 172 -3.10 7.45 -11.39
CA TYR A 172 -1.89 7.03 -10.70
C TYR A 172 -1.41 8.11 -9.73
N PHE A 173 -0.60 7.68 -8.76
CA PHE A 173 0.11 8.59 -7.88
C PHE A 173 1.50 8.03 -7.59
N ILE A 174 2.50 8.91 -7.59
CA ILE A 174 3.89 8.59 -7.25
C ILE A 174 4.18 9.26 -5.92
N LEU A 175 4.51 8.47 -4.89
CA LEU A 175 4.98 9.07 -3.64
C LEU A 175 6.30 9.80 -3.89
N PRO A 176 6.43 11.05 -3.41
CA PRO A 176 7.70 11.77 -3.44
C PRO A 176 8.82 10.94 -2.82
N GLY A 177 9.96 10.86 -3.50
CA GLY A 177 11.09 10.02 -3.10
C GLY A 177 11.20 8.68 -3.84
N SER A 178 10.16 8.24 -4.57
CA SER A 178 10.23 7.05 -5.43
C SER A 178 11.40 7.15 -6.43
N PHE A 179 12.17 6.07 -6.57
CA PHE A 179 13.41 5.98 -7.35
C PHE A 179 14.45 7.07 -7.02
N SER A 180 14.52 7.51 -5.77
CA SER A 180 15.57 8.40 -5.28
C SER A 180 16.31 7.77 -4.08
N SER A 181 17.47 8.33 -3.72
CA SER A 181 18.21 7.95 -2.51
C SER A 181 17.42 8.18 -1.21
N ASN A 182 16.33 8.96 -1.27
CA ASN A 182 15.56 9.36 -0.12
C ASN A 182 14.26 8.55 0.00
N ALA A 183 14.11 7.44 -0.73
CA ALA A 183 13.01 6.51 -0.53
C ALA A 183 13.10 5.81 0.84
N ALA A 184 14.32 5.44 1.27
CA ALA A 184 14.59 4.74 2.51
C ALA A 184 15.79 5.35 3.26
N GLY A 185 16.04 4.89 4.48
CA GLY A 185 17.11 5.39 5.35
C GLY A 185 16.72 6.59 6.22
N ASN A 186 17.73 7.23 6.81
CA ASN A 186 17.54 8.26 7.85
C ASN A 186 16.78 9.49 7.36
N ASN A 187 16.86 9.82 6.08
CA ASN A 187 16.18 10.96 5.46
C ASN A 187 15.02 10.52 4.55
N SER A 188 14.41 9.37 4.85
CA SER A 188 13.33 8.81 4.03
C SER A 188 12.14 9.76 3.95
N VAL A 189 11.80 10.19 2.73
CA VAL A 189 10.61 11.00 2.46
C VAL A 189 9.34 10.22 2.80
N PHE A 190 9.33 8.90 2.55
CA PHE A 190 8.18 8.06 2.88
C PHE A 190 7.87 8.08 4.38
N ARG A 191 8.91 8.03 5.23
CA ARG A 191 8.77 8.02 6.71
C ARG A 191 8.53 9.37 7.34
N HIS A 192 9.11 10.44 6.78
CA HIS A 192 9.13 11.74 7.44
C HIS A 192 8.10 12.72 6.90
N ASN A 193 7.63 12.51 5.67
CA ASN A 193 6.59 13.33 5.07
C ASN A 193 5.22 12.64 5.13
N SER A 194 4.20 13.39 4.75
CA SER A 194 2.79 12.97 4.78
C SER A 194 1.95 13.91 3.92
N ASN A 195 0.80 13.43 3.44
CA ASN A 195 -0.28 14.27 2.90
C ASN A 195 -1.45 14.46 3.88
N VAL A 196 -1.35 13.90 5.09
CA VAL A 196 -2.38 13.96 6.14
C VAL A 196 -1.82 14.47 7.48
N ASN A 197 -0.69 15.17 7.44
CA ASN A 197 -0.01 15.75 8.62
C ASN A 197 0.39 14.73 9.72
N GLU A 198 0.46 13.44 9.37
CA GLU A 198 1.00 12.39 10.22
C GLU A 198 2.26 11.80 9.58
N PRO A 199 3.47 12.10 10.12
CA PRO A 199 4.72 11.60 9.55
C PRO A 199 4.69 10.09 9.29
N GLY A 200 5.00 9.70 8.06
CA GLY A 200 5.04 8.29 7.68
C GLY A 200 3.68 7.71 7.30
N ARG A 201 2.62 8.52 7.29
CA ARG A 201 1.29 8.13 6.84
C ARG A 201 0.89 8.91 5.60
N TRP A 202 0.36 8.19 4.62
CA TRP A 202 -0.18 8.75 3.40
C TRP A 202 -1.57 8.18 3.17
N ALA A 203 -2.58 8.99 2.86
CA ALA A 203 -3.95 8.54 2.64
C ALA A 203 -4.53 9.07 1.33
N PHE A 204 -5.20 8.21 0.58
CA PHE A 204 -5.73 8.51 -0.75
C PHE A 204 -7.16 8.02 -0.86
N ARG A 205 -8.05 8.88 -1.35
CA ARG A 205 -9.38 8.47 -1.78
C ARG A 205 -9.28 7.86 -3.18
N VAL A 206 -9.84 6.67 -3.37
CA VAL A 206 -9.65 5.84 -4.58
C VAL A 206 -10.95 5.26 -5.13
N ASP A 207 -12.14 5.70 -4.69
CA ASP A 207 -13.41 5.21 -5.25
C ASP A 207 -13.74 5.75 -6.64
N HIS A 208 -13.25 6.93 -7.00
CA HIS A 208 -13.56 7.63 -8.25
C HIS A 208 -12.35 8.41 -8.76
N GLU A 209 -12.38 8.81 -10.05
CA GLU A 209 -11.40 9.73 -10.62
C GLU A 209 -11.39 11.04 -9.83
N PRO A 210 -10.22 11.62 -9.49
CA PRO A 210 -10.16 12.94 -8.90
C PRO A 210 -10.92 13.93 -9.79
N THR A 211 -11.93 14.59 -9.23
CA THR A 211 -12.69 15.65 -9.88
C THR A 211 -11.80 16.90 -10.01
N GLY A 212 -10.79 16.82 -10.87
CA GLY A 212 -9.82 17.89 -11.07
C GLY A 212 -8.46 17.35 -11.44
N LYS A 213 -8.16 17.35 -12.75
CA LYS A 213 -6.81 17.16 -13.29
C LYS A 213 -5.88 18.27 -12.77
N THR A 214 -5.38 18.14 -11.55
CA THR A 214 -4.13 18.80 -11.14
C THR A 214 -3.02 17.78 -11.37
N ARG A 215 -2.57 17.73 -12.64
CA ARG A 215 -1.27 17.13 -12.96
C ARG A 215 -0.23 17.97 -12.21
N ASN A 216 0.16 17.54 -11.02
CA ASN A 216 1.36 18.06 -10.37
C ASN A 216 2.57 17.54 -11.15
N SER A 217 2.88 18.21 -12.25
CA SER A 217 4.23 18.21 -12.81
C SER A 217 5.10 18.97 -11.82
N GLY A 218 5.77 18.23 -10.94
CA GLY A 218 6.88 18.76 -10.17
C GLY A 218 7.94 19.28 -11.12
N SER A 219 8.12 20.60 -11.12
CA SER A 219 9.28 21.31 -11.64
C SER A 219 10.56 20.89 -10.94
#